data_AF-Z9JG11-F1
#
_entry.id   AF-Z9JG11-F1
#
_cell.length_a   1.000
_cell.length_b   1.000
_cell.length_c   1.000
_cell.angle_alpha   90.00
_cell.angle_beta   90.00
_cell.angle_gamma   90.00
#
_symmetry.space_group_name_H-M   'P 1'
#
loop_
_entity.id
_entity.type
_entity.pdbx_description
1 polymer ?
#
loop_
_entity_poly.entity_id
_entity_poly.type
_entity_poly.pdbx_seq_one_letter_code
_entity_poly.pdbx_strand_id
1 'polypeptide(L)'
;MPLAEWDHQNVPFNRACALLDGLLDWRALHSWPYRNVLGYLLRSQEDFRDVFKLGKFVSKDVDWKPFLAHLLGFNEKPVTEYYKKTAELDHKKNEAKGIRNTLDPSIDSLGNIEEMRLLK
;
A
#
# COMPACT_ATOMS: atom_id res chain seq x y z
N MET A 1 -12.04 -24.08 -27.45
CA MET A 1 -11.23 -23.51 -28.54
C MET A 1 -9.98 -24.37 -28.71
N PRO A 2 -9.81 -25.04 -29.85
CA PRO A 2 -8.53 -25.55 -30.31
C PRO A 2 -7.39 -24.54 -30.11
N LEU A 3 -6.16 -25.02 -29.83
CA LEU A 3 -4.97 -24.17 -29.70
C LEU A 3 -4.78 -23.24 -30.91
N ALA A 4 -5.05 -23.74 -32.12
CA ALA A 4 -4.93 -23.00 -33.37
C ALA A 4 -5.83 -21.75 -33.47
N GLU A 5 -6.86 -21.62 -32.63
CA GLU A 5 -7.78 -20.47 -32.63
C GLU A 5 -7.32 -19.32 -31.72
N TRP A 6 -6.22 -19.48 -30.98
CA TRP A 6 -5.71 -18.44 -30.09
C TRP A 6 -4.80 -17.45 -30.82
N ASP A 7 -5.07 -16.15 -30.67
CA ASP A 7 -4.25 -15.07 -31.22
C ASP A 7 -2.82 -15.05 -30.65
N HIS A 8 -2.66 -15.51 -29.40
CA HIS A 8 -1.38 -15.58 -28.71
C HIS A 8 -1.22 -16.89 -27.94
N GLN A 9 -0.13 -17.61 -28.21
CA GLN A 9 0.21 -18.88 -27.56
C GLN A 9 1.57 -18.78 -26.85
N ASN A 10 1.76 -19.60 -25.81
CA ASN A 10 3.03 -19.69 -25.05
C ASN A 10 3.57 -18.35 -24.57
N VAL A 11 2.68 -17.43 -24.16
CA VAL A 11 3.04 -16.09 -23.72
C VAL A 11 3.60 -16.12 -22.30
N PRO A 12 4.79 -15.55 -22.02
CA PRO A 12 5.29 -15.39 -20.67
C PRO A 12 4.38 -14.51 -19.81
N PHE A 13 4.31 -14.77 -18.50
CA PHE A 13 3.36 -14.11 -17.58
C PHE A 13 3.37 -12.57 -17.69
N ASN A 14 4.54 -11.94 -17.62
CA ASN A 14 4.65 -10.49 -17.72
C ASN A 14 4.12 -9.95 -19.05
N ARG A 15 4.31 -10.70 -20.14
CA ARG A 15 3.81 -10.32 -21.46
C ARG A 15 2.30 -10.50 -21.55
N ALA A 16 1.74 -11.53 -20.93
CA ALA A 16 0.30 -11.72 -20.83
C ALA A 16 -0.38 -10.58 -20.06
N CYS A 17 0.23 -10.09 -18.97
CA CYS A 17 -0.25 -8.91 -18.26
C CYS A 17 -0.28 -7.67 -19.17
N ALA A 18 0.81 -7.39 -19.88
CA ALA A 18 0.88 -6.25 -20.79
C ALA A 18 -0.11 -6.33 -21.96
N LEU A 19 -0.33 -7.53 -22.51
CA LEU A 19 -1.35 -7.75 -23.54
C LEU A 19 -2.76 -7.48 -23.01
N LEU A 20 -3.05 -7.94 -21.79
CA LEU A 20 -4.35 -7.70 -21.16
C LEU A 20 -4.58 -6.23 -20.83
N ASP A 21 -3.56 -5.53 -20.29
CA ASP A 21 -3.59 -4.07 -20.09
C ASP A 21 -3.88 -3.35 -21.43
N GLY A 22 -3.17 -3.73 -22.49
CA GLY A 22 -3.36 -3.14 -23.82
C GLY A 22 -4.72 -3.44 -24.45
N LEU A 23 -5.27 -4.64 -24.22
CA LEU A 23 -6.61 -5.01 -24.71
C LEU A 23 -7.71 -4.22 -24.02
N LEU A 24 -7.56 -3.96 -22.72
CA LEU A 24 -8.54 -3.23 -21.93
C LEU A 24 -8.47 -1.72 -22.17
N ASP A 25 -7.28 -1.19 -22.50
CA ASP A 25 -7.01 0.20 -22.91
C ASP A 25 -7.76 1.23 -22.05
N TRP A 26 -7.64 1.14 -20.73
CA TRP A 26 -8.28 2.07 -19.81
C TRP A 26 -7.58 3.42 -19.75
N ARG A 27 -7.74 4.21 -20.81
CA ARG A 27 -7.08 5.51 -21.00
C ARG A 27 -7.29 6.47 -19.82
N ALA A 28 -8.49 6.51 -19.24
CA ALA A 28 -8.78 7.36 -18.09
C ALA A 28 -8.11 6.88 -16.78
N LEU A 29 -7.68 5.62 -16.71
CA LEU A 29 -7.09 5.01 -15.52
C LEU A 29 -5.70 4.43 -15.80
N HIS A 30 -5.02 4.93 -16.84
CA HIS A 30 -3.77 4.35 -17.36
C HIS A 30 -2.63 4.31 -16.33
N SER A 31 -2.72 5.11 -15.26
CA SER A 31 -1.78 5.11 -14.13
C SER A 31 -1.90 3.87 -13.24
N TRP A 32 -2.92 3.04 -13.47
CA TRP A 32 -3.22 1.86 -12.66
C TRP A 32 -3.14 0.59 -13.52
N PRO A 33 -2.56 -0.50 -13.01
CA PRO A 33 -2.53 -1.77 -13.74
C PRO A 33 -3.94 -2.37 -13.82
N TYR A 34 -4.17 -3.24 -14.80
CA TYR A 34 -5.49 -3.82 -15.06
C TYR A 34 -6.14 -4.45 -13.81
N ARG A 35 -5.30 -5.00 -12.93
CA ARG A 35 -5.74 -5.68 -11.70
C ARG A 35 -6.49 -4.75 -10.75
N ASN A 36 -6.11 -3.47 -10.66
CA ASN A 36 -6.79 -2.51 -9.79
C ASN A 36 -8.22 -2.28 -10.28
N VAL A 37 -8.36 -2.04 -11.58
CA VAL A 37 -9.64 -1.74 -12.21
C VAL A 37 -10.53 -2.98 -12.27
N LEU A 38 -10.06 -4.12 -12.81
CA LEU A 38 -10.82 -5.38 -12.81
C LEU A 38 -11.18 -5.78 -11.37
N GLY A 39 -10.24 -5.64 -10.44
CA GLY A 39 -10.46 -5.94 -9.03
C GLY A 39 -11.63 -5.15 -8.47
N TYR A 40 -11.76 -3.87 -8.79
CA TYR A 40 -12.84 -3.04 -8.30
C TYR A 40 -14.18 -3.25 -9.02
N LEU A 41 -14.15 -3.46 -10.35
CA LEU A 41 -15.35 -3.59 -11.18
C LEU A 41 -16.01 -4.97 -11.04
N LEU A 42 -15.21 -6.04 -10.90
CA LEU A 42 -15.72 -7.38 -10.68
C LEU A 42 -16.12 -7.54 -9.20
N ARG A 43 -17.41 -7.32 -8.94
CA ARG A 43 -18.01 -7.35 -7.59
C ARG A 43 -18.93 -8.54 -7.40
N SER A 44 -18.80 -9.17 -6.23
CA SER A 44 -19.80 -10.08 -5.70
C SER A 44 -20.89 -9.31 -4.95
N GLN A 45 -21.98 -9.98 -4.59
CA GLN A 45 -23.03 -9.37 -3.76
C GLN A 45 -22.50 -8.89 -2.40
N GLU A 46 -21.55 -9.61 -1.82
CA GLU A 46 -20.91 -9.28 -0.54
C GLU A 46 -20.18 -7.94 -0.60
N ASP A 47 -19.55 -7.63 -1.74
CA ASP A 47 -18.78 -6.40 -1.96
C ASP A 47 -19.66 -5.13 -1.93
N PHE A 48 -20.98 -5.26 -1.95
CA PHE A 48 -21.89 -4.12 -1.83
C PHE A 48 -22.25 -3.76 -0.37
N ARG A 49 -21.81 -4.56 0.62
CA ARG A 49 -21.95 -4.20 2.04
C ARG A 49 -21.11 -2.98 2.42
N ASP A 50 -19.96 -2.83 1.78
CA ASP A 50 -19.15 -1.61 1.80
C ASP A 50 -18.86 -1.19 0.37
N VAL A 51 -19.63 -0.20 -0.10
CA VAL A 51 -19.67 0.24 -1.50
C VAL A 51 -18.29 0.64 -2.02
N PHE A 52 -17.42 1.16 -1.15
CA PHE A 52 -16.12 1.70 -1.54
C PHE A 52 -14.99 0.74 -1.25
N LYS A 53 -15.02 0.05 -0.10
CA LYS A 53 -13.97 -0.89 0.30
C LYS A 53 -14.44 -2.31 0.03
N LEU A 54 -13.96 -2.88 -1.06
CA LEU A 54 -14.21 -4.29 -1.36
C LEU A 54 -13.59 -5.17 -0.27
N GLY A 55 -14.26 -6.28 0.09
CA GLY A 55 -13.80 -7.17 1.18
C GLY A 55 -12.41 -7.77 0.91
N LYS A 56 -12.04 -7.88 -0.37
CA LYS A 56 -10.70 -8.33 -0.81
C LYS A 56 -9.60 -7.28 -0.70
N PHE A 57 -9.91 -6.03 -0.35
CA PHE A 57 -8.92 -5.02 0.01
C PHE A 57 -8.41 -5.25 1.44
N VAL A 58 -7.69 -6.37 1.60
CA VAL A 58 -6.89 -6.68 2.81
C VAL A 58 -5.60 -5.84 2.83
N SER A 59 -5.27 -5.21 1.70
CA SER A 59 -4.12 -4.33 1.50
C SER A 59 -4.25 -3.00 2.25
N LYS A 60 -3.14 -2.25 2.31
CA LYS A 60 -3.10 -0.97 3.02
C LYS A 60 -3.98 0.04 2.30
N ASP A 61 -4.50 1.00 3.05
CA ASP A 61 -5.31 2.11 2.53
C ASP A 61 -4.66 2.86 1.34
N VAL A 62 -3.32 2.97 1.36
CA VAL A 62 -2.54 3.58 0.28
C VAL A 62 -2.67 2.87 -1.06
N ASP A 63 -2.98 1.57 -1.06
CA ASP A 63 -2.99 0.74 -2.27
C ASP A 63 -4.31 0.87 -3.05
N TRP A 64 -5.41 1.22 -2.38
CA TRP A 64 -6.75 1.24 -2.99
C TRP A 64 -7.46 2.58 -2.93
N LYS A 65 -7.21 3.44 -1.92
CA LYS A 65 -7.90 4.74 -1.81
C LYS A 65 -7.50 5.74 -2.88
N PRO A 66 -6.22 5.90 -3.24
CA PRO A 66 -5.86 6.78 -4.35
C PRO A 66 -6.44 6.30 -5.69
N PHE A 67 -6.47 4.99 -5.93
CA PHE A 67 -7.14 4.41 -7.09
C PHE A 67 -8.61 4.78 -7.14
N LEU A 68 -9.33 4.59 -6.02
CA LEU A 68 -10.74 4.94 -5.93
C LEU A 68 -10.99 6.43 -6.13
N ALA A 69 -10.12 7.30 -5.59
CA ALA A 69 -10.20 8.73 -5.81
C ALA A 69 -10.11 9.07 -7.30
N HIS A 70 -9.13 8.50 -8.01
CA HIS A 70 -9.01 8.67 -9.47
C HIS A 70 -10.26 8.15 -10.20
N LEU A 71 -10.74 6.96 -9.85
CA LEU A 71 -11.93 6.37 -10.46
C LEU A 71 -13.18 7.25 -10.34
N LEU A 72 -13.32 7.97 -9.22
CA LEU A 72 -14.42 8.89 -8.97
C LEU A 72 -14.19 10.29 -9.61
N GLY A 73 -13.09 10.48 -10.34
CA GLY A 73 -12.76 11.74 -11.00
C GLY A 73 -12.02 12.76 -10.12
N PHE A 74 -11.57 12.36 -8.93
CA PHE A 74 -10.73 13.21 -8.09
C PHE A 74 -9.26 13.08 -8.46
N ASN A 75 -8.48 14.12 -8.14
CA ASN A 75 -7.02 14.05 -8.19
C ASN A 75 -6.52 13.11 -7.08
N GLU A 76 -5.85 12.03 -7.47
CA GLU A 76 -5.32 10.98 -6.61
C GLU A 76 -4.00 11.35 -5.93
N LYS A 77 -3.28 12.34 -6.45
CA LYS A 77 -1.94 12.72 -5.97
C LYS A 77 -1.96 13.16 -4.50
N PRO A 78 -2.87 14.04 -4.04
CA PRO A 78 -2.94 14.44 -2.63
C PRO A 78 -3.24 13.26 -1.70
N VAL A 79 -4.12 12.34 -2.13
CA VAL A 79 -4.46 11.13 -1.37
C VAL A 79 -3.22 10.23 -1.23
N THR A 80 -2.48 10.05 -2.32
CA THR A 80 -1.23 9.28 -2.33
C THR A 80 -0.18 9.89 -1.40
N GLU A 81 0.02 11.20 -1.48
CA GLU A 81 0.97 11.93 -0.63
C GLU A 81 0.59 11.88 0.85
N TYR A 82 -0.70 12.01 1.17
CA TYR A 82 -1.21 11.91 2.54
C TYR A 82 -0.81 10.58 3.19
N TYR A 83 -1.04 9.47 2.49
CA TYR A 83 -0.72 8.14 3.01
C TYR A 83 0.79 7.89 3.10
N LYS A 84 1.59 8.40 2.15
CA LYS A 84 3.05 8.35 2.23
C LYS A 84 3.58 9.10 3.44
N LYS A 85 3.14 10.36 3.64
CA LYS A 85 3.55 11.18 4.79
C LYS A 85 3.13 10.58 6.12
N THR A 86 1.93 9.99 6.19
CA THR A 86 1.46 9.30 7.39
C THR A 86 2.36 8.11 7.73
N ALA A 87 2.72 7.30 6.73
CA ALA A 87 3.63 6.17 6.93
C ALA A 87 5.04 6.61 7.36
N GLU A 88 5.58 7.68 6.77
CA GLU A 88 6.87 8.26 7.19
C GLU A 88 6.83 8.80 8.61
N LEU A 89 5.72 9.44 8.99
CA LEU A 89 5.53 9.97 10.35
C LEU A 89 5.44 8.85 11.38
N ASP A 90 4.73 7.76 11.07
CA ASP A 90 4.66 6.59 11.93
C ASP A 90 6.01 5.91 12.08
N HIS A 91 6.79 5.81 10.99
CA HIS A 91 8.16 5.30 11.03
C HIS A 91 9.05 6.13 11.98
N LYS A 92 9.08 7.46 11.78
CA LYS A 92 9.88 8.37 12.61
C LYS A 92 9.46 8.35 14.09
N LYS A 93 8.15 8.23 14.35
CA LYS A 93 7.64 8.07 15.72
C LYS A 93 8.12 6.77 16.36
N ASN A 94 8.13 5.68 15.61
CA ASN A 94 8.62 4.39 16.11
C ASN A 94 10.12 4.41 16.35
N GLU A 95 10.90 5.04 15.46
CA GLU A 95 12.34 5.26 15.69
C GLU A 95 12.59 6.10 16.94
N ALA A 96 11.88 7.22 17.10
CA ALA A 96 12.02 8.08 18.28
C ALA A 96 11.63 7.36 19.58
N LYS A 97 10.59 6.51 19.55
CA LYS A 97 10.23 5.63 20.68
C LYS A 97 11.32 4.60 20.96
N GLY A 98 11.88 3.97 19.92
CA GLY A 98 12.98 3.03 20.06
C GLY A 98 14.20 3.67 20.72
N ILE A 99 14.58 4.87 20.28
CA ILE A 99 15.69 5.64 20.85
C ILE A 99 15.42 6.03 22.31
N ARG A 100 14.19 6.46 22.65
CA ARG A 100 13.84 6.76 24.06
C ARG A 100 13.97 5.53 24.95
N ASN A 101 13.42 4.40 24.50
CA ASN A 101 13.47 3.15 25.24
C ASN A 101 14.90 2.62 25.46
N THR A 102 15.86 2.94 24.59
CA THR A 102 17.27 2.57 24.79
C THR A 102 18.04 3.56 25.66
N LEU A 103 17.67 4.84 25.65
CA LEU A 103 18.32 5.89 26.45
C LEU A 103 17.91 5.84 27.92
N ASP A 104 16.64 5.59 28.24
CA ASP A 104 16.16 5.60 29.63
C ASP A 104 16.95 4.62 30.54
N PRO A 105 17.19 3.35 30.17
CA PRO A 105 18.02 2.43 30.97
C PRO A 105 19.50 2.84 31.05
N SER A 106 20.00 3.51 30.00
CA SER A 106 21.38 4.01 29.98
C SER A 106 21.59 5.21 30.90
N ILE A 107 20.57 6.07 31.05
CA ILE A 107 20.62 7.22 31.96
C ILE A 107 20.52 6.73 33.41
N ASP A 108 19.62 5.78 33.68
CA ASP A 108 19.47 5.18 35.00
C ASP A 108 20.76 4.49 35.47
N SER A 109 21.42 3.75 34.58
CA SER A 109 22.71 3.10 34.91
C SER A 109 23.84 4.10 35.17
N LEU A 110 23.88 5.24 34.50
CA LEU A 110 24.86 6.31 34.76
C LEU A 110 24.62 6.99 36.12
N GLY A 111 23.36 7.26 36.47
CA GLY A 111 23.00 7.83 37.78
C GLY A 111 23.43 6.94 38.94
N ASN A 112 23.19 5.63 38.84
CA ASN A 112 23.60 4.65 39.85
C ASN A 112 25.14 4.60 40.04
N ILE A 113 25.92 4.83 38.98
CA ILE A 113 27.39 4.85 39.04
C ILE A 113 27.89 6.13 39.71
N GLU A 114 27.27 7.28 39.44
CA GLU A 114 27.60 8.54 40.13
C GLU A 114 27.26 8.49 41.63
N GLU A 115 26.11 7.92 41.98
CA GLU A 115 25.72 7.73 43.39
C GLU A 115 26.71 6.82 44.13
N MET A 116 27.17 5.73 43.51
CA MET A 116 28.21 4.88 44.12
C MET A 116 29.57 5.56 44.25
N ARG A 117 29.88 6.55 43.41
CA ARG A 117 31.12 7.32 43.48
C ARG A 117 31.09 8.36 44.61
N LEU A 118 29.92 8.91 44.94
CA LEU A 118 29.73 9.90 46.01
C LEU A 118 29.76 9.29 47.43
N LEU A 119 29.62 7.97 47.55
CA LEU A 119 29.60 7.22 48.81
C LEU A 119 30.99 6.66 49.22
N LYS A 120 32.06 6.94 48.48
CA LYS A 120 33.46 6.60 48.80
C LYS A 120 34.26 7.84 49.13
#